data_AF-A0A2V7YE55-F1
#
_entry.id   AF-A0A2V7YE55-F1
#
_cell.length_a   1.000
_cell.length_b   1.000
_cell.length_c   1.000
_cell.angle_alpha   90.00
_cell.angle_beta   90.00
_cell.angle_gamma   90.00
#
_symmetry.space_group_name_H-M   'P 1'
#
loop_
_entity.id
_entity.type
_entity.pdbx_description
1 polymer ?
#
loop_
_entity_poly.entity_id
_entity_poly.type
_entity_poly.pdbx_seq_one_letter_code
_entity_poly.pdbx_strand_id
1 'polypeptide(L)'
;MRHCLTSIRIKTSLQAILLAAFLLIPDNVRAAGLAREVNFDIEPQSLETAIIKFSKQAEIQVLASSTELDGVKTSGVSGRHRVEAALQALLARTGFSYKTVSEATVALVPATSSETDADLHLASAQTQPQPAPTTQPQPTPNQPVTEEITVVGLTESLQEAVKVKRDSDAIVDAIVAKDVNKLPDKNLAEAVQRVPGVVINREFGEGERVSLRGVSPNLVHTTVNGHNVAVADWFVLEQLAATRSFNYLLLPSELIGMVKVYKS
;
A
#
# COMPACT_ATOMS: atom_id res chain seq x y z
N MET A 1 -1.33 56.45 37.74
CA MET A 1 -1.24 56.96 36.35
C MET A 1 0.03 56.41 35.73
N ARG A 2 0.00 55.98 34.45
CA ARG A 2 1.03 55.21 33.68
C ARG A 2 0.85 53.69 33.83
N HIS A 3 0.79 52.81 32.82
CA HIS A 3 0.89 52.83 31.34
C HIS A 3 -0.02 51.67 30.84
N CYS A 4 -1.00 51.90 29.96
CA CYS A 4 -0.99 51.87 28.49
C CYS A 4 -0.75 50.49 27.82
N LEU A 5 -1.70 50.17 26.94
CA LEU A 5 -2.03 48.95 26.17
C LEU A 5 -0.88 48.39 25.32
N THR A 6 -0.97 47.10 24.96
CA THR A 6 -0.57 46.65 23.61
C THR A 6 -1.41 45.45 23.15
N SER A 7 -2.36 45.70 22.26
CA SER A 7 -3.04 44.67 21.45
C SER A 7 -2.37 44.59 20.08
N ILE A 8 -1.98 43.40 19.64
CA ILE A 8 -1.39 43.17 18.30
C ILE A 8 -2.54 42.89 17.31
N ARG A 9 -2.67 43.71 16.27
CA ARG A 9 -3.47 43.44 15.08
C ARG A 9 -2.55 43.47 13.86
N ILE A 10 -2.50 42.36 13.12
CA ILE A 10 -1.72 42.25 11.89
C ILE A 10 -2.65 42.62 10.72
N LYS A 11 -2.31 43.68 9.99
CA LYS A 11 -2.85 44.01 8.67
C LYS A 11 -1.79 43.62 7.64
N THR A 12 -2.11 42.73 6.71
CA THR A 12 -1.27 42.50 5.51
C THR A 12 -1.96 43.08 4.29
N SER A 13 -1.29 44.06 3.68
CA SER A 13 -1.70 44.81 2.50
C SER A 13 -1.19 44.14 1.23
N LEU A 14 -2.05 44.14 0.23
CA LEU A 14 -1.86 43.73 -1.16
C LEU A 14 -0.85 44.66 -1.87
N GLN A 15 0.17 44.12 -2.56
CA GLN A 15 0.72 44.72 -3.78
C GLN A 15 1.22 43.62 -4.73
N ALA A 16 0.69 43.67 -5.95
CA ALA A 16 1.05 42.87 -7.10
C ALA A 16 2.19 43.55 -7.87
N ILE A 17 3.13 42.78 -8.43
CA ILE A 17 3.88 43.08 -9.66
C ILE A 17 4.15 41.75 -10.40
N LEU A 18 3.37 41.56 -11.46
CA LEU A 18 3.67 41.07 -12.80
C LEU A 18 5.08 40.48 -13.08
N LEU A 19 5.16 39.19 -13.45
CA LEU A 19 5.98 38.77 -14.59
C LEU A 19 5.30 37.58 -15.30
N ALA A 20 4.85 37.85 -16.51
CA ALA A 20 4.27 36.89 -17.43
C ALA A 20 5.35 35.93 -17.96
N ALA A 21 5.19 34.65 -17.66
CA ALA A 21 5.79 33.53 -18.40
C ALA A 21 4.88 32.30 -18.23
N PHE A 22 3.63 32.43 -18.68
CA PHE A 22 2.64 31.35 -18.68
C PHE A 22 2.07 31.22 -20.09
N LEU A 23 2.88 30.69 -21.02
CA LEU A 23 2.41 30.14 -22.30
C LEU A 23 3.56 29.41 -23.02
N LEU A 24 3.58 28.09 -22.82
CA LEU A 24 4.05 26.99 -23.70
C LEU A 24 4.51 25.82 -22.82
N ILE A 25 3.57 25.18 -22.14
CA ILE A 25 3.77 23.80 -21.69
C ILE A 25 3.32 22.95 -22.89
N PRO A 26 4.22 22.20 -23.56
CA PRO A 26 3.78 21.23 -24.56
C PRO A 26 2.89 20.18 -23.89
N ASP A 27 1.80 19.79 -24.56
CA ASP A 27 0.84 18.74 -24.20
C ASP A 27 1.49 17.34 -24.13
N ASN A 28 2.47 17.17 -23.24
CA ASN A 28 3.09 15.89 -22.93
C ASN A 28 2.96 15.62 -21.43
N VAL A 29 1.72 15.58 -20.95
CA VAL A 29 1.39 14.83 -19.74
C VAL A 29 1.39 13.34 -20.13
N ARG A 30 2.59 12.76 -20.26
CA ARG A 30 2.79 11.31 -20.42
C ARG A 30 3.49 10.79 -19.17
N ALA A 31 2.75 9.97 -18.41
CA ALA A 31 3.20 8.95 -17.46
C ALA A 31 4.54 9.20 -16.73
N ALA A 32 4.53 10.03 -15.68
CA ALA A 32 5.72 10.28 -14.86
C ALA A 32 6.24 9.03 -14.11
N GLY A 33 5.36 8.06 -13.80
CA GLY A 33 5.73 6.85 -13.06
C GLY A 33 6.52 5.82 -13.89
N LEU A 34 6.23 5.70 -15.18
CA LEU A 34 6.81 4.67 -16.07
C LEU A 34 8.18 5.05 -16.64
N ALA A 35 8.52 6.34 -16.61
CA ALA A 35 9.79 6.87 -17.09
C ALA A 35 10.95 6.72 -16.08
N ARG A 36 10.65 6.26 -14.84
CA ARG A 36 11.66 6.07 -13.77
C ARG A 36 12.61 4.93 -14.14
N GLU A 37 13.91 5.14 -13.93
CA GLU A 37 14.90 4.07 -14.03
C GLU A 37 14.99 3.32 -12.69
N VAL A 38 14.85 2.00 -12.76
CA VAL A 38 14.93 1.10 -11.61
C VAL A 38 15.88 -0.03 -11.97
N ASN A 39 16.61 -0.55 -10.98
CA ASN A 39 17.42 -1.75 -11.16
C ASN A 39 16.52 -2.97 -10.96
N PHE A 40 16.28 -3.71 -12.05
CA PHE A 40 15.47 -4.91 -12.02
C PHE A 40 16.34 -6.14 -11.84
N ASP A 41 15.84 -7.09 -11.06
CA ASP A 41 16.41 -8.42 -10.89
C ASP A 41 15.29 -9.45 -10.90
N ILE A 42 14.91 -9.89 -12.11
CA ILE A 42 13.80 -10.80 -12.35
C ILE A 42 14.31 -11.95 -13.20
N GLU A 43 14.44 -13.12 -12.58
CA GLU A 43 14.86 -14.35 -13.24
C GLU A 43 13.79 -14.89 -14.21
N PRO A 44 14.18 -15.71 -15.20
CA PRO A 44 13.24 -16.38 -16.10
C PRO A 44 12.36 -17.38 -15.33
N GLN A 45 11.08 -17.07 -15.20
CA GLN A 45 10.11 -17.87 -14.45
C GLN A 45 8.71 -17.77 -15.08
N SER A 46 7.67 -18.27 -14.41
CA SER A 46 6.29 -18.06 -14.87
C SER A 46 5.98 -16.56 -14.92
N LEU A 47 5.25 -16.14 -15.95
CA LEU A 47 4.90 -14.74 -16.17
C LEU A 47 4.18 -14.17 -14.94
N GLU A 48 3.30 -14.95 -14.31
CA GLU A 48 2.57 -14.58 -13.10
C GLU A 48 3.51 -14.20 -11.94
N THR A 49 4.48 -15.06 -11.61
CA THR A 49 5.46 -14.76 -10.55
C THR A 49 6.37 -13.58 -10.95
N ALA A 50 6.69 -13.46 -12.24
CA ALA A 50 7.53 -12.37 -12.74
C ALA A 50 6.84 -11.01 -12.66
N ILE A 51 5.54 -10.94 -12.97
CA ILE A 51 4.73 -9.71 -12.84
C ILE A 51 4.60 -9.28 -11.38
N ILE A 52 4.47 -10.22 -10.44
CA ILE A 52 4.45 -9.92 -9.00
C ILE A 52 5.82 -9.39 -8.52
N LYS A 53 6.93 -9.99 -8.96
CA LYS A 53 8.28 -9.47 -8.63
C LYS A 53 8.51 -8.10 -9.25
N PHE A 54 8.05 -7.90 -10.48
CA PHE A 54 8.12 -6.63 -11.19
C PHE A 54 7.33 -5.53 -10.48
N SER A 55 6.08 -5.77 -10.09
CA SER A 55 5.24 -4.79 -9.39
C SER A 55 5.85 -4.35 -8.06
N LYS A 56 6.45 -5.30 -7.32
CA LYS A 56 7.19 -5.01 -6.09
C LYS A 56 8.45 -4.15 -6.31
N GLN A 57 9.22 -4.42 -7.37
CA GLN A 57 10.45 -3.65 -7.68
C GLN A 57 10.15 -2.26 -8.27
N ALA A 58 9.12 -2.15 -9.10
CA ALA A 58 8.75 -0.90 -9.77
C ALA A 58 7.83 0.01 -8.93
N GLU A 59 7.31 -0.47 -7.79
CA GLU A 59 6.33 0.23 -6.94
C GLU A 59 5.04 0.62 -7.69
N ILE A 60 4.66 -0.15 -8.71
CA ILE A 60 3.42 0.05 -9.49
C ILE A 60 2.47 -1.13 -9.33
N GLN A 61 1.17 -0.87 -9.46
CA GLN A 61 0.14 -1.89 -9.47
C GLN A 61 -0.04 -2.44 -10.89
N VAL A 62 0.03 -3.77 -11.02
CA VAL A 62 -0.26 -4.44 -12.29
C VAL A 62 -1.54 -5.24 -12.13
N LEU A 63 -2.52 -4.96 -12.98
CA LEU A 63 -3.78 -5.68 -13.09
C LEU A 63 -3.62 -6.75 -14.17
N ALA A 64 -3.82 -8.00 -13.79
CA ALA A 64 -3.77 -9.13 -14.69
C ALA A 64 -4.77 -10.19 -14.20
N SER A 65 -5.41 -10.91 -15.11
CA SER A 65 -6.22 -12.07 -14.72
C SER A 65 -5.34 -13.32 -14.69
N SER A 66 -5.39 -14.08 -13.60
CA SER A 66 -4.60 -15.31 -13.38
C SER A 66 -4.96 -16.39 -14.40
N THR A 67 -6.21 -16.40 -14.88
CA THR A 67 -6.69 -17.35 -15.91
C THR A 67 -5.97 -17.18 -17.25
N GLU A 68 -5.53 -15.97 -17.59
CA GLU A 68 -4.84 -15.69 -18.85
C GLU A 68 -3.33 -15.91 -18.77
N LEU A 69 -2.74 -15.89 -17.57
CA LEU A 69 -1.30 -15.96 -17.37
C LEU A 69 -0.77 -17.39 -17.13
N ASP A 70 -1.65 -18.39 -17.08
CA ASP A 70 -1.27 -19.77 -16.77
C ASP A 70 -0.40 -20.40 -17.88
N GLY A 71 0.67 -21.10 -17.47
CA GLY A 71 1.61 -21.77 -18.37
C GLY A 71 2.56 -20.87 -19.19
N VAL A 72 2.41 -19.54 -19.14
CA VAL A 72 3.26 -18.62 -19.91
C VAL A 72 4.55 -18.31 -19.16
N LYS A 73 5.70 -18.42 -19.84
CA LYS A 73 7.03 -18.14 -19.28
C LYS A 73 7.60 -16.86 -19.88
N THR A 74 8.32 -16.10 -19.06
CA THR A 74 9.06 -14.91 -19.50
C THR A 74 10.56 -15.17 -19.55
N SER A 75 11.28 -14.40 -20.37
CA SER A 75 12.75 -14.40 -20.44
C SER A 75 13.42 -13.71 -19.26
N GLY A 76 12.65 -13.10 -18.34
CA GLY A 76 13.18 -12.31 -17.23
C GLY A 76 13.75 -10.96 -17.70
N VAL A 77 14.10 -10.09 -16.74
CA VAL A 77 14.74 -8.80 -16.99
C VAL A 77 15.71 -8.47 -15.85
N SER A 78 16.94 -8.13 -16.22
CA SER A 78 18.00 -7.81 -15.26
C SER A 78 18.73 -6.53 -15.67
N GLY A 79 19.13 -5.74 -14.68
CA GLY A 79 19.90 -4.50 -14.85
C GLY A 79 19.05 -3.24 -14.75
N ARG A 80 19.68 -2.09 -15.04
CA ARG A 80 19.00 -0.79 -15.03
C ARG A 80 18.17 -0.61 -16.29
N HIS A 81 16.87 -0.52 -16.11
CA HIS A 81 15.91 -0.28 -17.18
C HIS A 81 14.89 0.75 -16.73
N ARG A 82 14.26 1.42 -17.70
CA ARG A 82 13.02 2.16 -17.43
C ARG A 82 11.90 1.16 -17.16
N VAL A 83 10.97 1.52 -16.29
CA VAL A 83 9.84 0.65 -15.92
C VAL A 83 9.07 0.17 -17.15
N GLU A 84 8.81 1.07 -18.11
CA GLU A 84 8.18 0.73 -19.40
C GLU A 84 8.99 -0.29 -20.23
N ALA A 85 10.30 -0.07 -20.35
CA ALA A 85 11.19 -0.91 -21.15
C ALA A 85 11.35 -2.30 -20.52
N ALA A 86 11.41 -2.36 -19.19
CA ALA A 86 11.46 -3.60 -18.43
C ALA A 86 10.16 -4.40 -18.58
N LEU A 87 8.99 -3.75 -18.47
CA LEU A 87 7.71 -4.40 -18.68
C LEU A 87 7.58 -4.91 -20.12
N GLN A 88 7.96 -4.11 -21.10
CA GLN A 88 7.92 -4.52 -22.50
C GLN A 88 8.88 -5.69 -22.78
N ALA A 89 10.09 -5.69 -22.20
CA ALA A 89 11.03 -6.80 -22.30
C ALA A 89 10.49 -8.08 -21.66
N LEU A 90 9.77 -7.96 -20.53
CA LEU A 90 9.13 -9.09 -19.86
C LEU A 90 8.02 -9.73 -20.72
N LEU A 91 7.33 -8.91 -21.52
CA LEU A 91 6.16 -9.30 -22.33
C LEU A 91 6.49 -9.63 -23.80
N ALA A 92 7.71 -9.33 -24.28
CA ALA A 92 8.08 -9.40 -25.69
C ALA A 92 7.90 -10.78 -26.36
N ARG A 93 7.73 -11.87 -25.58
CA ARG A 93 7.52 -13.24 -26.09
C ARG A 93 6.28 -13.93 -25.51
N THR A 94 5.46 -13.21 -24.76
CA THR A 94 4.34 -13.79 -24.02
C THR A 94 3.01 -13.60 -24.73
N GLY A 95 2.95 -12.74 -25.75
CA GLY A 95 1.72 -12.43 -26.50
C GLY A 95 0.79 -11.45 -25.77
N PHE A 96 1.28 -10.80 -24.71
CA PHE A 96 0.54 -9.80 -23.96
C PHE A 96 1.08 -8.40 -24.25
N SER A 97 0.16 -7.45 -24.35
CA SER A 97 0.42 -6.02 -24.35
C SER A 97 -0.01 -5.43 -23.01
N TYR A 98 0.36 -4.18 -22.74
CA TYR A 98 -0.06 -3.47 -21.54
C TYR A 98 -0.78 -2.16 -21.91
N LYS A 99 -1.78 -1.80 -21.10
CA LYS A 99 -2.49 -0.53 -21.18
C LYS A 99 -2.33 0.22 -19.86
N THR A 100 -1.92 1.47 -19.94
CA THR A 100 -1.83 2.34 -18.77
C THR A 100 -3.23 2.79 -18.35
N VAL A 101 -3.63 2.46 -17.13
CA VAL A 101 -4.93 2.87 -16.56
C VAL A 101 -4.76 4.16 -15.76
N SER A 102 -3.63 4.31 -15.05
CA SER A 102 -3.25 5.50 -14.28
C SER A 102 -1.73 5.67 -14.26
N GLU A 103 -1.21 6.65 -13.52
CA GLU A 103 0.25 6.87 -13.40
C GLU A 103 1.02 5.72 -12.73
N ALA A 104 0.34 4.91 -11.91
CA ALA A 104 0.93 3.80 -11.17
C ALA A 104 0.15 2.48 -11.35
N THR A 105 -0.80 2.42 -12.29
CA THR A 105 -1.61 1.22 -12.54
C THR A 105 -1.56 0.85 -14.02
N VAL A 106 -1.16 -0.39 -14.29
CA VAL A 106 -1.03 -0.95 -15.64
C VAL A 106 -1.88 -2.22 -15.75
N ALA A 107 -2.69 -2.33 -16.80
CA ALA A 107 -3.47 -3.54 -17.09
C ALA A 107 -2.81 -4.34 -18.23
N LEU A 108 -2.68 -5.65 -18.05
CA LEU A 108 -2.24 -6.57 -19.10
C LEU A 108 -3.44 -6.95 -19.98
N VAL A 109 -3.24 -6.92 -21.29
CA VAL A 109 -4.27 -7.23 -22.30
C VAL A 109 -3.63 -8.14 -23.35
N PRO A 110 -4.27 -9.23 -23.80
CA PRO A 110 -3.74 -10.04 -24.89
C PRO A 110 -3.54 -9.19 -26.17
N ALA A 111 -2.40 -9.38 -26.85
CA ALA A 111 -1.97 -8.52 -27.97
C ALA A 111 -2.89 -8.56 -29.20
N THR A 112 -3.90 -9.43 -29.23
CA THR A 112 -4.90 -9.52 -30.30
C THR A 112 -5.90 -8.35 -30.33
N SER A 113 -5.84 -7.40 -29.39
CA SER A 113 -6.76 -6.26 -29.34
C SER A 113 -6.10 -4.89 -29.54
N SER A 114 -5.00 -4.82 -30.29
CA SER A 114 -4.43 -3.53 -30.75
C SER A 114 -4.75 -3.32 -32.23
N GLU A 115 -5.89 -2.70 -32.51
CA GLU A 115 -6.22 -2.17 -33.83
C GLU A 115 -5.16 -1.14 -34.22
N THR A 116 -4.38 -1.53 -35.23
CA THR A 116 -3.43 -0.69 -35.96
C THR A 116 -4.23 -0.02 -37.07
N ASP A 117 -4.55 1.26 -36.93
CA ASP A 117 -4.97 2.09 -38.07
C ASP A 117 -3.85 3.08 -38.40
N ALA A 118 -3.11 2.72 -39.45
CA ALA A 118 -2.30 3.62 -40.25
C ALA A 118 -3.00 3.85 -41.60
N ASP A 119 -2.76 5.03 -42.17
CA ASP A 119 -3.03 5.47 -43.55
C ASP A 119 -4.27 6.33 -43.87
N LEU A 120 -4.05 7.65 -43.82
CA LEU A 120 -4.15 8.63 -44.93
C LEU A 120 -5.21 8.40 -46.05
N HIS A 121 -6.21 9.29 -46.12
CA HIS A 121 -6.66 9.84 -47.40
C HIS A 121 -7.23 11.27 -47.28
N LEU A 122 -6.59 12.23 -47.95
CA LEU A 122 -7.17 13.54 -48.28
C LEU A 122 -8.04 13.41 -49.54
N ALA A 123 -9.33 13.76 -49.48
CA ALA A 123 -10.07 14.34 -50.61
C ALA A 123 -11.43 14.92 -50.19
N SER A 124 -11.74 16.07 -50.79
CA SER A 124 -12.92 16.95 -50.75
C SER A 124 -14.32 16.34 -50.94
N ALA A 125 -15.35 16.92 -50.29
CA ALA A 125 -16.49 17.62 -50.93
C ALA A 125 -17.63 17.98 -49.94
N GLN A 126 -18.29 19.10 -50.21
CA GLN A 126 -19.33 19.78 -49.42
C GLN A 126 -20.74 19.16 -49.58
N THR A 127 -21.62 19.29 -48.57
CA THR A 127 -22.98 19.92 -48.61
C THR A 127 -23.91 19.37 -47.49
N GLN A 128 -24.54 20.28 -46.73
CA GLN A 128 -25.53 20.07 -45.64
C GLN A 128 -26.96 19.78 -46.20
N PRO A 129 -28.07 19.82 -45.42
CA PRO A 129 -28.55 18.85 -44.41
C PRO A 129 -30.05 18.48 -44.57
N GLN A 130 -30.53 17.31 -44.10
CA GLN A 130 -31.91 17.21 -43.57
C GLN A 130 -32.09 16.04 -42.57
N PRO A 131 -32.86 16.21 -41.47
CA PRO A 131 -32.86 15.31 -40.31
C PRO A 131 -34.08 14.38 -40.24
N ALA A 132 -33.89 13.15 -39.75
CA ALA A 132 -34.81 12.32 -38.97
C ALA A 132 -34.15 10.97 -38.61
N PRO A 133 -34.68 10.24 -37.62
CA PRO A 133 -34.24 10.17 -36.23
C PRO A 133 -33.06 9.20 -35.97
N THR A 134 -32.31 9.54 -34.92
CA THR A 134 -31.20 8.79 -34.31
C THR A 134 -31.62 7.39 -33.87
N THR A 135 -31.17 6.38 -34.62
CA THR A 135 -31.00 5.02 -34.07
C THR A 135 -29.65 5.00 -33.36
N GLN A 136 -29.67 5.09 -32.04
CA GLN A 136 -28.50 4.91 -31.20
C GLN A 136 -27.99 3.47 -31.38
N PRO A 137 -26.69 3.25 -31.65
CA PRO A 137 -26.09 1.93 -31.49
C PRO A 137 -26.22 1.52 -30.03
N GLN A 138 -27.03 0.50 -29.81
CA GLN A 138 -27.21 -0.15 -28.52
C GLN A 138 -25.86 -0.69 -28.04
N PRO A 139 -25.36 -0.27 -26.85
CA PRO A 139 -24.16 -0.88 -26.30
C PRO A 139 -24.43 -2.35 -26.03
N THR A 140 -23.65 -3.19 -26.67
CA THR A 140 -23.58 -4.64 -26.43
C THR A 140 -23.47 -4.90 -24.93
N PRO A 141 -24.21 -5.86 -24.36
CA PRO A 141 -24.12 -6.18 -22.93
C PRO A 141 -22.67 -6.48 -22.57
N ASN A 142 -22.10 -5.59 -21.77
CA ASN A 142 -20.78 -5.74 -21.20
C ASN A 142 -20.80 -7.06 -20.43
N GLN A 143 -20.05 -8.05 -20.92
CA GLN A 143 -19.83 -9.28 -20.18
C GLN A 143 -19.31 -8.90 -18.80
N PRO A 144 -19.75 -9.57 -17.71
CA PRO A 144 -19.15 -9.35 -16.41
C PRO A 144 -17.72 -9.87 -16.50
N VAL A 145 -16.79 -8.97 -16.84
CA VAL A 145 -15.37 -9.15 -16.56
C VAL A 145 -15.34 -9.34 -15.07
N THR A 146 -15.15 -10.59 -14.63
CA THR A 146 -14.96 -10.89 -13.23
C THR A 146 -13.62 -10.27 -12.89
N GLU A 147 -13.65 -9.06 -12.37
CA GLU A 147 -12.48 -8.35 -11.89
C GLU A 147 -11.83 -9.23 -10.83
N GLU A 148 -10.69 -9.81 -11.16
CA GLU A 148 -9.89 -10.55 -10.19
C GLU A 148 -9.28 -9.52 -9.23
N ILE A 149 -9.96 -9.32 -8.10
CA ILE A 149 -9.49 -8.41 -7.05
C ILE A 149 -8.41 -9.15 -6.25
N THR A 150 -7.16 -9.03 -6.66
CA THR A 150 -6.03 -9.50 -5.85
C THR A 150 -5.83 -8.55 -4.66
N VAL A 151 -6.38 -8.93 -3.51
CA VAL A 151 -6.16 -8.21 -2.24
C VAL A 151 -4.75 -8.52 -1.73
N VAL A 152 -3.76 -7.76 -2.19
CA VAL A 152 -2.34 -7.89 -1.79
C VAL A 152 -2.06 -7.45 -0.35
N GLY A 153 -3.09 -7.01 0.40
CA GLY A 153 -2.89 -6.34 1.68
C GLY A 153 -3.20 -7.14 2.92
N LEU A 154 -4.50 -7.27 3.21
CA LEU A 154 -4.98 -7.97 4.40
C LEU A 154 -4.70 -9.48 4.32
N THR A 155 -4.78 -10.06 3.13
CA THR A 155 -4.58 -11.50 2.92
C THR A 155 -3.13 -11.91 3.20
N GLU A 156 -2.16 -11.08 2.80
CA GLU A 156 -0.73 -11.31 3.09
C GLU A 156 -0.44 -11.26 4.60
N SER A 157 -0.98 -10.28 5.33
CA SER A 157 -0.78 -10.17 6.79
C SER A 157 -1.41 -11.33 7.56
N LEU A 158 -2.59 -11.78 7.14
CA LEU A 158 -3.25 -12.94 7.72
C LEU A 158 -2.48 -14.24 7.44
N GLN A 159 -1.98 -14.41 6.22
CA GLN A 159 -1.19 -15.58 5.85
C GLN A 159 0.12 -15.64 6.63
N GLU A 160 0.79 -14.50 6.83
CA GLU A 160 2.00 -14.41 7.67
C GLU A 160 1.70 -14.75 9.13
N ALA A 161 0.64 -14.19 9.72
CA ALA A 161 0.24 -14.52 11.10
C ALA A 161 -0.07 -16.02 11.27
N VAL A 162 -0.77 -16.62 10.30
CA VAL A 162 -1.06 -18.06 10.29
C VAL A 162 0.22 -18.89 10.14
N LYS A 163 1.17 -18.46 9.29
CA LYS A 163 2.44 -19.14 9.11
C LYS A 163 3.26 -19.12 10.40
N VAL A 164 3.38 -17.97 11.06
CA VAL A 164 4.06 -17.84 12.36
C VAL A 164 3.42 -18.77 13.40
N LYS A 165 2.09 -18.87 13.41
CA LYS A 165 1.37 -19.76 14.33
C LYS A 165 1.58 -21.25 14.01
N ARG A 166 1.67 -21.63 12.74
CA ARG A 166 1.90 -23.01 12.30
C ARG A 166 3.34 -23.49 12.51
N ASP A 167 4.30 -22.60 12.29
CA ASP A 167 5.73 -22.90 12.37
C ASP A 167 6.26 -22.83 13.82
N SER A 168 5.43 -22.45 14.80
CA SER A 168 5.86 -22.30 16.20
C SER A 168 5.61 -23.56 17.02
N ASP A 169 6.61 -23.96 17.80
CA ASP A 169 6.52 -25.07 18.77
C ASP A 169 5.69 -24.75 20.02
N ALA A 170 5.26 -23.50 20.18
CA ALA A 170 4.48 -23.01 21.32
C ALA A 170 3.15 -22.40 20.85
N ILE A 171 2.21 -22.20 21.79
CA ILE A 171 0.96 -21.48 21.49
C ILE A 171 1.29 -20.00 21.30
N VAL A 172 1.42 -19.58 20.04
CA VAL A 172 1.72 -18.21 19.66
C VAL A 172 0.57 -17.64 18.85
N ASP A 173 0.20 -16.40 19.16
CA ASP A 173 -0.58 -15.56 18.26
C ASP A 173 0.27 -14.36 17.84
N ALA A 174 0.21 -14.02 16.56
CA ALA A 174 0.96 -12.91 15.98
C ALA A 174 0.01 -11.85 15.43
N ILE A 175 0.37 -10.58 15.60
CA ILE A 175 -0.27 -9.43 14.95
C ILE A 175 0.78 -8.74 14.09
N VAL A 176 0.47 -8.52 12.82
CA VAL A 176 1.38 -7.93 11.83
C VAL A 176 1.11 -6.43 11.68
N ALA A 177 2.11 -5.64 11.27
CA ALA A 177 2.07 -4.17 11.13
C ALA A 177 0.82 -3.65 10.41
N LYS A 178 0.40 -4.38 9.37
CA LYS A 178 -0.73 -4.01 8.54
C LYS A 178 -2.07 -4.14 9.27
N ASP A 179 -2.12 -4.94 10.33
CA ASP A 179 -3.31 -5.11 11.17
C ASP A 179 -3.27 -4.25 12.43
N VAL A 180 -2.08 -3.90 12.94
CA VAL A 180 -1.90 -2.89 14.00
C VAL A 180 -2.29 -1.48 13.51
N ASN A 181 -1.99 -1.14 12.24
CA ASN A 181 -2.23 0.20 11.69
C ASN A 181 -3.60 0.39 11.00
N LYS A 182 -4.46 -0.64 10.97
CA LYS A 182 -5.78 -0.57 10.28
C LYS A 182 -6.88 0.07 11.11
N LEU A 183 -6.68 0.19 12.41
CA LEU A 183 -7.63 0.75 13.35
C LEU A 183 -6.89 1.77 14.21
N PRO A 184 -7.57 2.82 14.70
CA PRO A 184 -6.92 3.90 15.46
C PRO A 184 -6.58 3.43 16.88
N ASP A 185 -5.65 2.47 16.97
CA ASP A 185 -5.08 2.04 18.24
C ASP A 185 -4.11 3.09 18.72
N LYS A 186 -4.42 3.71 19.86
CA LYS A 186 -3.57 4.76 20.43
C LYS A 186 -2.20 4.26 20.87
N ASN A 187 -2.10 2.99 21.26
CA ASN A 187 -0.89 2.38 21.79
C ASN A 187 -0.86 0.87 21.55
N LEU A 188 0.31 0.27 21.82
CA LEU A 188 0.53 -1.15 21.62
C LEU A 188 -0.43 -2.03 22.44
N ALA A 189 -0.76 -1.66 23.69
CA ALA A 189 -1.67 -2.46 24.53
C ALA A 189 -3.05 -2.61 23.87
N GLU A 190 -3.61 -1.54 23.35
CA GLU A 190 -4.91 -1.56 22.66
C GLU A 190 -4.86 -2.45 21.40
N ALA A 191 -3.74 -2.48 20.68
CA ALA A 191 -3.55 -3.36 19.53
C ALA A 191 -3.49 -4.85 19.94
N VAL A 192 -2.75 -5.20 21.01
CA VAL A 192 -2.65 -6.59 21.48
C VAL A 192 -3.91 -7.11 22.14
N GLN A 193 -4.86 -6.26 22.55
CA GLN A 193 -6.13 -6.71 23.12
C GLN A 193 -6.97 -7.55 22.14
N ARG A 194 -6.69 -7.44 20.83
CA ARG A 194 -7.36 -8.25 19.79
C ARG A 194 -6.96 -9.72 19.86
N VAL A 195 -5.84 -10.04 20.49
CA VAL A 195 -5.39 -11.41 20.64
C VAL A 195 -6.26 -12.11 21.69
N PRO A 196 -6.85 -13.28 21.38
CA PRO A 196 -7.69 -13.99 22.33
C PRO A 196 -6.90 -14.37 23.58
N GLY A 197 -7.48 -14.12 24.75
CA GLY A 197 -6.84 -14.39 26.04
C GLY A 197 -5.81 -13.35 26.48
N VAL A 198 -5.69 -12.22 25.76
CA VAL A 198 -5.04 -11.01 26.26
C VAL A 198 -6.11 -10.12 26.87
N VAL A 199 -5.87 -9.66 28.09
CA VAL A 199 -6.71 -8.67 28.77
C VAL A 199 -5.83 -7.48 29.05
N ILE A 200 -6.31 -6.27 28.75
CA ILE A 200 -5.54 -5.06 29.03
C ILE A 200 -5.99 -4.42 30.34
N ASN A 201 -5.02 -3.89 31.07
CA ASN A 201 -5.23 -3.07 32.24
C ASN A 201 -5.15 -1.62 31.79
N ARG A 202 -6.24 -0.89 32.03
CA ARG A 202 -6.38 0.51 31.66
C ARG A 202 -6.14 1.37 32.89
N GLU A 203 -5.32 2.39 32.72
CA GLU A 203 -5.06 3.42 33.72
C GLU A 203 -5.36 4.77 33.05
N PHE A 204 -6.10 5.65 33.74
CA PHE A 204 -6.60 6.91 33.16
C PHE A 204 -7.35 6.80 31.81
N GLY A 205 -7.95 5.65 31.52
CA GLY A 205 -8.71 5.42 30.28
C GLY A 205 -7.88 4.97 29.08
N GLU A 206 -6.59 4.66 29.26
CA GLU A 206 -5.72 4.11 28.22
C GLU A 206 -5.10 2.78 28.66
N GLY A 207 -5.00 1.82 27.74
CA GLY A 207 -4.32 0.56 28.00
C GLY A 207 -2.84 0.77 28.29
N GLU A 208 -2.40 0.38 29.48
CA GLU A 208 -1.01 0.55 29.92
C GLU A 208 -0.27 -0.77 30.02
N ARG A 209 -0.96 -1.81 30.53
CA ARG A 209 -0.38 -3.12 30.78
C ARG A 209 -1.27 -4.22 30.20
N VAL A 210 -0.69 -5.40 30.03
CA VAL A 210 -1.38 -6.56 29.50
C VAL A 210 -1.28 -7.74 30.47
N SER A 211 -2.36 -8.48 30.61
CA SER A 211 -2.48 -9.76 31.30
C SER A 211 -2.68 -10.86 30.26
N LEU A 212 -2.02 -12.01 30.42
CA LEU A 212 -2.14 -13.14 29.51
C LEU A 212 -2.82 -14.31 30.23
N ARG A 213 -3.99 -14.76 29.76
CA ARG A 213 -4.73 -15.91 30.33
C ARG A 213 -4.88 -15.87 31.87
N GLY A 214 -5.13 -14.68 32.43
CA GLY A 214 -5.28 -14.50 33.88
C GLY A 214 -3.98 -14.37 34.68
N VAL A 215 -2.82 -14.43 34.00
CA VAL A 215 -1.53 -14.09 34.61
C VAL A 215 -1.47 -12.59 34.87
N SER A 216 -1.03 -12.21 36.08
CA SER A 216 -0.87 -10.81 36.49
C SER A 216 0.03 -10.04 35.51
N PRO A 217 -0.27 -8.77 35.19
CA PRO A 217 0.54 -7.96 34.29
C PRO A 217 2.01 -7.85 34.71
N ASN A 218 2.26 -7.88 36.02
CA ASN A 218 3.59 -7.79 36.63
C ASN A 218 4.49 -8.99 36.32
N LEU A 219 3.92 -10.09 35.83
CA LEU A 219 4.61 -11.33 35.48
C LEU A 219 4.76 -11.53 33.97
N VAL A 220 4.11 -10.69 33.15
CA VAL A 220 4.25 -10.74 31.70
C VAL A 220 5.63 -10.23 31.33
N HIS A 221 6.36 -11.01 30.55
CA HIS A 221 7.69 -10.67 30.06
C HIS A 221 7.62 -10.13 28.64
N THR A 222 8.18 -8.93 28.44
CA THR A 222 8.21 -8.27 27.13
C THR A 222 9.63 -8.24 26.59
N THR A 223 9.77 -8.52 25.30
CA THR A 223 11.03 -8.39 24.57
C THR A 223 10.82 -7.57 23.31
N VAL A 224 11.76 -6.70 22.98
CA VAL A 224 11.79 -5.94 21.74
C VAL A 224 12.95 -6.45 20.92
N ASN A 225 12.67 -6.97 19.71
CA ASN A 225 13.69 -7.57 18.84
C ASN A 225 14.56 -8.64 19.54
N GLY A 226 13.95 -9.44 20.42
CA GLY A 226 14.63 -10.48 21.20
C GLY A 226 15.40 -9.97 22.43
N HIS A 227 15.48 -8.66 22.64
CA HIS A 227 16.13 -8.07 23.82
C HIS A 227 15.11 -7.82 24.92
N ASN A 228 15.49 -8.10 26.16
CA ASN A 228 14.64 -7.76 27.30
C ASN A 228 14.57 -6.24 27.45
N VAL A 229 13.35 -5.73 27.61
CA VAL A 229 13.13 -4.34 27.99
C VAL A 229 13.01 -4.25 29.51
N ALA A 230 13.66 -3.25 30.08
CA ALA A 230 13.55 -2.96 31.50
C ALA A 230 12.12 -2.52 31.84
N VAL A 231 11.74 -2.69 33.09
CA VAL A 231 10.53 -2.08 33.63
C VAL A 231 10.65 -0.58 33.45
N ALA A 232 9.79 -0.03 32.60
CA ALA A 232 9.68 1.40 32.38
C ALA A 232 8.29 1.78 32.85
N ASP A 233 8.21 2.33 34.05
CA ASP A 233 6.99 2.95 34.55
C ASP A 233 7.16 4.46 34.58
N TRP A 234 6.11 5.20 34.27
CA TRP A 234 6.14 6.67 34.31
C TRP A 234 5.84 7.19 35.71
N PHE A 235 5.15 6.41 36.56
CA PHE A 235 4.77 6.80 37.91
C PHE A 235 5.81 6.36 38.95
N VAL A 236 6.29 7.34 39.73
CA VAL A 236 7.44 7.19 40.65
C VAL A 236 7.28 6.04 41.65
N LEU A 237 6.06 5.76 42.13
CA LEU A 237 5.85 4.73 43.15
C LEU A 237 5.89 3.31 42.59
N GLU A 238 5.65 3.12 41.29
CA GLU A 238 5.63 1.80 40.66
C GLU A 238 7.02 1.37 40.19
N GLN A 239 7.94 2.31 40.04
CA GLN A 239 9.34 2.05 39.68
C GLN A 239 10.13 1.28 40.76
N LEU A 240 9.66 1.31 42.02
CA LEU A 240 10.30 0.60 43.14
C LEU A 240 9.93 -0.89 43.19
N ALA A 241 8.93 -1.32 42.43
CA ALA A 241 8.53 -2.72 42.37
C ALA A 241 9.38 -3.48 41.35
N ALA A 242 10.08 -4.53 41.79
CA ALA A 242 10.81 -5.43 40.91
C ALA A 242 9.82 -6.34 40.15
N THR A 243 9.26 -5.83 39.06
CA THR A 243 8.32 -6.55 38.21
C THR A 243 8.98 -6.98 36.89
N ARG A 244 8.26 -7.77 36.09
CA ARG A 244 8.62 -8.07 34.70
C ARG A 244 7.77 -7.27 33.70
N SER A 245 6.80 -6.50 34.21
CA SER A 245 5.88 -5.70 33.40
C SER A 245 6.59 -4.59 32.64
N PHE A 246 6.09 -4.29 31.46
CA PHE A 246 6.48 -3.17 30.64
C PHE A 246 5.28 -2.25 30.42
N ASN A 247 5.50 -0.94 30.37
CA ASN A 247 4.46 0.03 30.07
C ASN A 247 4.32 0.21 28.55
N TYR A 248 3.19 -0.26 28.02
CA TYR A 248 2.90 -0.25 26.60
C TYR A 248 2.46 1.12 26.07
N LEU A 249 2.18 2.12 26.94
CA LEU A 249 1.95 3.51 26.53
C LEU A 249 3.20 4.11 25.85
N LEU A 250 4.38 3.63 26.22
CA LEU A 250 5.66 4.08 25.67
C LEU A 250 5.90 3.57 24.24
N LEU A 251 5.03 2.69 23.73
CA LEU A 251 5.11 2.11 22.39
C LEU A 251 3.87 2.53 21.57
N PRO A 252 4.00 3.58 20.75
CA PRO A 252 3.02 3.92 19.73
C PRO A 252 2.82 2.74 18.76
N SER A 253 1.57 2.56 18.32
CA SER A 253 1.17 1.46 17.42
C SER A 253 1.91 1.50 16.07
N GLU A 254 2.31 2.69 15.63
CA GLU A 254 2.98 2.92 14.35
C GLU A 254 4.42 2.41 14.33
N LEU A 255 5.08 2.33 15.49
CA LEU A 255 6.48 1.90 15.58
C LEU A 255 6.64 0.37 15.52
N ILE A 256 5.54 -0.38 15.55
CA ILE A 256 5.57 -1.82 15.74
C ILE A 256 5.26 -2.55 14.42
N GLY A 257 6.26 -3.29 13.94
CA GLY A 257 6.13 -4.11 12.74
C GLY A 257 5.41 -5.45 12.96
N MET A 258 5.62 -6.08 14.11
CA MET A 258 4.96 -7.34 14.45
C MET A 258 4.99 -7.54 15.97
N VAL A 259 3.90 -8.06 16.52
CA VAL A 259 3.82 -8.51 17.90
C VAL A 259 3.59 -10.00 17.93
N LYS A 260 4.36 -10.72 18.73
CA LYS A 260 4.16 -12.15 18.99
C LYS A 260 3.83 -12.35 20.46
N VAL A 261 2.68 -12.95 20.73
CA VAL A 261 2.20 -13.26 22.07
C VAL A 261 2.35 -14.76 22.30
N TYR A 262 3.31 -15.12 23.15
CA TYR A 262 3.53 -16.49 23.59
C TYR A 262 2.65 -16.78 24.81
N LYS A 263 1.93 -17.91 24.78
CA LYS A 263 1.06 -18.36 25.85
C LYS A 263 1.47 -19.76 26.30
N SER A 264 1.47 -20.00 27.61
CA SER A 264 1.47 -21.34 28.18
C SER A 264 0.03 -21.82 28.41
#